data_AF-A0ABD0Q7V9-F1
#
_entry.id   AF-A0ABD0Q7V9-F1
#
_cell.length_a   1.000
_cell.length_b   1.000
_cell.length_c   1.000
_cell.angle_alpha   90.00
_cell.angle_beta   90.00
_cell.angle_gamma   90.00
#
_symmetry.space_group_name_H-M   'P 1'
#
loop_
_entity.id
_entity.type
_entity.pdbx_description
1 polymer ?
#
loop_
_entity_poly.entity_id
_entity_poly.type
_entity_poly.pdbx_seq_one_letter_code
_entity_poly.pdbx_strand_id
1 'polypeptide(L)' 'PSCFKCSTIIPVPKKPKTTGLNDYRPVALTSVVMKSFERLVLTYLKDITGPLLDPLQFAYRAN' A
#
# COMPACT_ATOMS: atom_id res chain seq x y z
N PRO A 1 20.41 -4.85 5.06
CA PRO A 1 20.85 -3.88 4.05
C PRO A 1 20.00 -2.59 4.06
N SER A 2 20.60 -1.44 3.77
CA SER A 2 19.92 -0.13 3.77
C SER A 2 18.77 -0.06 2.76
N CYS A 3 18.90 -0.72 1.60
CA CYS A 3 17.87 -0.76 0.56
C CYS A 3 16.53 -1.38 1.00
N PHE A 4 16.49 -2.15 2.10
CA PHE A 4 15.25 -2.67 2.69
C PHE A 4 14.52 -1.63 3.55
N LYS A 5 15.21 -0.55 3.93
CA LYS A 5 14.66 0.56 4.72
C LYS A 5 14.31 1.78 3.87
N CYS A 6 14.47 1.70 2.55
CA CYS A 6 14.24 2.80 1.61
C CYS A 6 13.09 2.48 0.67
N SER A 7 12.39 3.53 0.22
CA SER A 7 11.38 3.45 -0.84
C SER A 7 11.63 4.52 -1.89
N THR A 8 11.28 4.22 -3.14
CA THR A 8 11.33 5.18 -4.26
C THR A 8 9.96 5.80 -4.44
N ILE A 9 9.86 7.13 -4.36
CA ILE A 9 8.59 7.83 -4.57
C ILE A 9 8.39 8.05 -6.07
N ILE A 10 7.33 7.45 -6.64
CA ILE A 10 6.94 7.65 -8.03
C ILE A 10 5.64 8.48 -8.11
N PRO A 11 5.57 9.52 -8.95
CA PRO A 11 4.33 10.25 -9.17
C PRO A 11 3.45 9.50 -10.17
N VAL A 12 2.23 9.11 -9.75
CA VAL A 12 1.24 8.45 -10.61
C VAL A 12 0.09 9.41 -10.93
N PRO A 13 -0.25 9.65 -12.21
CA PRO A 13 -1.37 10.50 -12.58
C PRO A 13 -2.70 10.04 -11.97
N LYS A 14 -3.47 10.97 -11.37
CA LYS A 14 -4.85 10.74 -10.88
C LYS A 14 -5.87 10.67 -12.00
N LYS A 15 -5.63 11.39 -13.09
CA LYS A 15 -6.51 11.58 -14.23
C LYS A 15 -5.71 11.55 -15.54
N PRO A 16 -6.33 11.21 -16.68
CA PRO A 16 -5.61 11.07 -17.96
C PRO A 16 -4.92 12.35 -18.44
N LYS A 17 -5.49 13.52 -18.13
CA LYS A 17 -4.90 14.83 -18.45
C LYS A 17 -4.40 15.49 -17.16
N THR A 18 -3.09 15.64 -17.04
CA THR A 18 -2.46 16.34 -15.93
C THR A 18 -2.34 17.82 -16.27
N THR A 19 -2.90 18.67 -15.43
CA THR A 19 -2.90 20.13 -15.54
C THR A 19 -1.91 20.79 -14.57
N GLY A 20 -1.50 20.06 -13.52
CA GLY A 20 -0.47 20.50 -12.59
C GLY A 20 0.00 19.39 -11.66
N LEU A 21 0.95 19.70 -10.78
CA LEU A 21 1.56 18.72 -9.86
C LEU A 21 0.56 18.07 -8.89
N ASN A 22 -0.49 18.79 -8.52
CA ASN A 22 -1.57 18.28 -7.65
C ASN A 22 -2.36 17.11 -8.26
N ASP A 23 -2.22 16.91 -9.57
CA ASP A 23 -2.87 15.82 -10.29
C ASP A 23 -2.10 14.50 -10.20
N TYR A 24 -0.95 14.47 -9.53
CA TYR A 24 -0.22 13.24 -9.25
C TYR A 24 -0.47 12.75 -7.82
N ARG A 25 -0.43 11.43 -7.63
CA ARG A 25 -0.31 10.79 -6.32
C ARG A 25 1.12 10.26 -6.19
N PRO A 26 1.89 10.68 -5.18
CA PRO A 26 3.14 10.01 -4.87
C PRO A 26 2.82 8.60 -4.35
N VAL A 27 3.44 7.58 -4.95
CA VAL A 27 3.36 6.18 -4.52
C VAL A 27 4.75 5.72 -4.11
N ALA A 28 4.87 5.16 -2.92
CA ALA A 28 6.12 4.60 -2.43
C ALA A 28 6.32 3.18 -2.98
N LEU A 29 7.36 2.98 -3.79
CA LEU A 29 7.79 1.66 -4.22
C LEU A 29 8.84 1.12 -3.24
N THR A 30 8.53 0.00 -2.61
CA THR A 30 9.50 -0.76 -1.80
C THR A 30 10.20 -1.80 -2.66
N SER A 31 11.39 -2.25 -2.23
CA SER A 31 12.08 -3.35 -2.91
C SER A 31 11.20 -4.61 -2.97
N VAL A 32 11.38 -5.46 -3.99
CA VAL A 32 10.60 -6.69 -4.16
C VAL A 32 10.66 -7.58 -2.92
N VAL A 33 11.84 -7.69 -2.29
CA VAL A 33 12.03 -8.45 -1.05
C VAL A 33 11.14 -7.90 0.08
N MET A 34 11.12 -6.58 0.26
CA MET A 34 10.26 -5.94 1.27
C MET A 34 8.78 -6.08 0.95
N LYS A 35 8.39 -5.99 -0.33
CA LYS A 35 7.01 -6.20 -0.75
C LYS A 35 6.51 -7.62 -0.42
N SER A 36 7.36 -8.62 -0.62
CA SER A 36 7.06 -10.01 -0.24
C SER A 36 6.95 -10.17 1.27
N PHE A 37 7.84 -9.51 2.03
CA PHE A 37 7.77 -9.52 3.50
C PHE A 37 6.50 -8.83 4.04
N GLU A 38 6.12 -7.67 3.48
CA GLU A 38 4.86 -6.99 3.80
C GLU A 38 3.66 -7.94 3.60
N ARG A 39 3.64 -8.70 2.50
CA ARG A 39 2.56 -9.69 2.24
C ARG A 39 2.55 -10.82 3.25
N LEU A 40 3.71 -11.34 3.64
CA LEU A 40 3.82 -12.39 4.67
C LEU A 40 3.23 -11.90 6.00
N VAL A 41 3.64 -10.72 6.45
CA VAL A 41 3.19 -10.13 7.72
C VAL A 41 1.70 -9.76 7.65
N LEU A 42 1.23 -9.25 6.52
CA LEU A 42 -0.17 -8.89 6.32
C LEU A 42 -1.11 -10.09 6.54
N THR A 43 -0.75 -11.28 6.09
CA THR A 43 -1.55 -12.49 6.29
C THR A 43 -1.75 -12.78 7.77
N TYR A 44 -0.68 -12.71 8.55
CA TYR A 44 -0.73 -12.92 10.00
C TYR A 44 -1.55 -11.83 10.70
N LEU A 45 -1.37 -10.56 10.32
CA LEU A 45 -2.15 -9.46 10.89
C LEU A 45 -3.64 -9.58 10.58
N LYS A 46 -4.01 -10.02 9.37
CA LYS A 46 -5.42 -10.19 8.99
C LYS A 46 -6.12 -11.27 9.82
N ASP A 47 -5.42 -12.35 10.15
CA ASP A 47 -5.96 -13.41 11.00
C ASP A 47 -6.30 -12.89 12.40
N ILE A 48 -5.40 -12.08 12.98
CA ILE A 48 -5.59 -11.49 14.32
C ILE A 48 -6.66 -10.38 14.30
N THR A 49 -6.60 -9.50 13.30
CA THR A 49 -7.44 -8.30 13.26
C THR A 49 -8.82 -8.56 12.70
N GLY A 50 -9.02 -9.60 11.89
CA GLY A 50 -10.27 -9.91 11.21
C GLY A 50 -11.49 -9.96 12.16
N PRO A 51 -11.42 -10.70 13.28
CA PRO A 51 -12.51 -10.74 14.27
C PRO A 51 -12.77 -9.42 14.99
N LEU A 52 -11.81 -8.48 14.96
CA LEU A 52 -11.87 -7.17 15.62
C LEU A 52 -12.35 -6.06 14.68
N LEU A 53 -12.57 -6.35 13.39
CA LEU A 53 -13.01 -5.35 12.42
C LEU A 53 -14.47 -4.98 12.66
N ASP A 54 -14.77 -3.69 12.47
CA ASP A 54 -16.13 -3.18 12.54
C ASP A 54 -17.01 -3.83 11.45
N PRO A 55 -18.24 -4.29 11.76
CA PRO A 55 -19.15 -4.87 10.78
C PRO A 55 -19.45 -3.97 9.57
N LEU A 56 -19.37 -2.65 9.73
CA LEU A 56 -19.57 -1.63 8.70
C LEU A 56 -18.26 -1.20 8.02
N GLN A 57 -17.13 -1.89 8.28
CA GLN A 57 -15.89 -1.67 7.57
C GLN A 57 -15.88 -2.41 6.22
N PHE A 58 -16.19 -1.67 5.16
CA PHE A 58 -16.19 -2.20 3.78
C PHE A 58 -14.83 -2.04 3.07
N ALA A 59 -14.00 -1.09 3.50
CA ALA A 59 -12.71 -0.84 2.89
C ALA A 59 -11.71 -1.96 3.23
N TYR A 60 -10.92 -2.39 2.23
CA TYR A 60 -9.83 -3.36 2.37
C TYR A 60 -10.21 -4.76 2.86
N ARG A 61 -11.50 -5.12 2.79
CA ARG A 61 -12.00 -6.48 3.01
C ARG A 61 -11.87 -7.31 1.73
N ALA A 62 -11.79 -8.63 1.86
CA ALA A 62 -12.01 -9.51 0.71
C ALA A 62 -13.50 -9.43 0.29
N ASN A 63 -13.75 -9.50 -1.01
CA ASN A 63 -15.12 -9.58 -1.56
C ASN A 63 -15.72 -10.96 -1.35
#